data_AF-A0A9J8BN73-F1
#
_entry.id   AF-A0A9J8BN73-F1
#
_cell.length_a   1.000
_cell.length_b   1.000
_cell.length_c   1.000
_cell.angle_alpha   90.00
_cell.angle_beta   90.00
_cell.angle_gamma   90.00
#
_symmetry.space_group_name_H-M   'P 1'
#
loop_
_entity.id
_entity.type
_entity.pdbx_description
1 polymer ?
#
loop_
_entity_poly.entity_id
_entity_poly.type
_entity_poly.pdbx_seq_one_letter_code
_entity_poly.pdbx_strand_id
1 'polypeptide(L)'
;HLYAVLLNLLFIEDFLLTDPFKCKDFLLYLFFIIIYFICDKTELLGLLHCNEVDQHRHDWLLKTLESYVPPAQLHLLSVTHLDRRSIGSMRPGAYDKVLVDAPCSNDRSWLYTPDTNQGKIILRKRKKKVLQVPKQYYAISKAVRPGGVVVYSTRTMSRAKNQSVVEAMLAFYQGVELLEMEQHLIDSLSDHFCFAHFHPSVGQLVIPQKGKTWGPMYVSRLRRIYKQFKNMVER
;
A
#
# COMPACT_ATOMS: atom_id res chain seq x y z
N HIS A 1 4.45 -8.30 -19.47
CA HIS A 1 4.76 -7.84 -18.11
C HIS A 1 3.76 -6.78 -17.71
N LEU A 2 2.94 -7.06 -16.70
CA LEU A 2 1.84 -6.22 -16.23
C LEU A 2 2.18 -5.78 -14.80
N TYR A 3 2.46 -4.49 -14.61
CA TYR A 3 2.88 -3.89 -13.34
C TYR A 3 1.69 -3.18 -12.67
N ALA A 4 0.87 -3.86 -11.87
CA ALA A 4 -0.28 -3.17 -11.26
C ALA A 4 0.02 -2.53 -9.91
N VAL A 5 -0.61 -1.37 -9.69
CA VAL A 5 -0.66 -0.62 -8.43
C VAL A 5 -2.13 -0.42 -8.11
N LEU A 6 -2.68 -1.14 -7.13
CA LEU A 6 -4.08 -0.99 -6.73
C LEU A 6 -4.21 0.05 -5.61
N LEU A 7 -4.41 1.30 -6.04
CA LEU A 7 -4.68 2.46 -5.20
C LEU A 7 -6.14 2.49 -4.75
N ASN A 8 -6.39 2.41 -3.43
CA ASN A 8 -7.62 2.99 -2.88
C ASN A 8 -7.34 4.46 -2.60
N LEU A 9 -7.90 5.35 -3.41
CA LEU A 9 -7.81 6.82 -3.32
C LEU A 9 -8.57 7.42 -2.13
N LEU A 10 -8.64 6.75 -0.98
CA LEU A 10 -8.96 7.46 0.28
C LEU A 10 -7.94 8.57 0.57
N PHE A 11 -6.88 8.65 -0.23
CA PHE A 11 -5.79 9.59 -0.11
C PHE A 11 -6.12 11.00 -0.56
N ILE A 12 -6.97 11.18 -1.58
CA ILE A 12 -6.99 12.47 -2.27
C ILE A 12 -8.18 13.39 -1.88
N GLU A 13 -9.28 12.84 -1.38
CA GLU A 13 -10.39 13.66 -0.86
C GLU A 13 -9.98 14.53 0.34
N ASP A 14 -9.22 14.00 1.30
CA ASP A 14 -8.83 14.75 2.51
C ASP A 14 -7.79 15.86 2.25
N PHE A 15 -7.05 15.81 1.14
CA PHE A 15 -5.87 16.66 0.92
C PHE A 15 -6.13 17.79 -0.09
N LEU A 16 -6.92 17.55 -1.14
CA LEU A 16 -7.22 18.57 -2.15
C LEU A 16 -8.26 19.59 -1.74
N LEU A 17 -9.01 19.33 -0.68
CA LEU A 17 -9.88 20.35 -0.08
C LEU A 17 -9.08 21.43 0.66
N THR A 18 -7.75 21.32 0.77
CA THR A 18 -6.95 22.27 1.59
C THR A 18 -5.75 22.94 0.92
N ASP A 19 -5.04 22.34 -0.06
CA ASP A 19 -3.89 23.02 -0.70
C ASP A 19 -3.35 22.34 -2.00
N PRO A 20 -3.38 22.98 -3.18
CA PRO A 20 -2.83 22.44 -4.43
C PRO A 20 -1.30 22.36 -4.48
N PHE A 21 -0.54 23.15 -3.70
CA PHE A 21 0.93 23.06 -3.69
C PHE A 21 1.43 21.83 -2.94
N LYS A 22 0.71 21.37 -1.92
CA LYS A 22 1.03 20.11 -1.21
C LYS A 22 0.78 18.85 -2.06
N CYS A 23 0.03 18.97 -3.17
CA CYS A 23 -0.25 17.88 -4.10
C CYS A 23 1.01 17.43 -4.87
N LYS A 24 1.93 18.35 -5.19
CA LYS A 24 3.19 18.04 -5.87
C LYS A 24 4.11 17.15 -5.02
N ASP A 25 4.25 17.46 -3.74
CA ASP A 25 5.04 16.64 -2.79
C ASP A 25 4.44 15.24 -2.62
N PHE A 26 3.10 15.13 -2.64
CA PHE A 26 2.42 13.87 -2.48
C PHE A 26 2.50 12.96 -3.70
N LEU A 27 2.47 13.52 -4.91
CA LEU A 27 2.67 12.72 -6.12
C LEU A 27 4.11 12.27 -6.26
N LEU A 28 5.09 13.11 -5.90
CA LEU A 28 6.48 12.69 -5.71
C LEU A 28 6.58 11.53 -4.70
N TYR A 29 5.78 11.55 -3.63
CA TYR A 29 5.75 10.53 -2.59
C TYR A 29 5.09 9.22 -3.04
N LEU A 30 4.00 9.27 -3.81
CA LEU A 30 3.42 8.10 -4.45
C LEU A 30 4.37 7.53 -5.52
N PHE A 31 5.03 8.40 -6.29
CA PHE A 31 6.13 8.04 -7.18
C PHE A 31 7.27 7.36 -6.42
N PHE A 32 7.64 7.87 -5.24
CA PHE A 32 8.71 7.31 -4.41
C PHE A 32 8.33 5.93 -3.88
N ILE A 33 7.10 5.74 -3.38
CA ILE A 33 6.62 4.44 -2.91
C ILE A 33 6.53 3.43 -4.07
N ILE A 34 5.99 3.85 -5.21
CA ILE A 34 5.88 3.03 -6.42
C ILE A 34 7.28 2.65 -6.91
N ILE A 35 8.21 3.59 -7.04
CA ILE A 35 9.56 3.33 -7.54
C ILE A 35 10.37 2.48 -6.54
N TYR A 36 10.37 2.81 -5.25
CA TYR A 36 11.23 2.12 -4.28
C TYR A 36 10.70 0.74 -3.84
N PHE A 37 9.38 0.57 -3.67
CA PHE A 37 8.85 -0.72 -3.16
C PHE A 37 8.55 -1.74 -4.27
N ILE A 38 8.28 -1.26 -5.49
CA ILE A 38 7.92 -2.12 -6.62
C ILE A 38 9.14 -2.37 -7.49
N CYS A 39 9.89 -1.35 -7.88
CA CYS A 39 10.88 -1.45 -8.95
C CYS A 39 12.27 -1.86 -8.50
N ASP A 40 12.41 -2.95 -7.73
CA ASP A 40 13.71 -3.64 -7.58
C ASP A 40 14.39 -3.75 -8.96
N LYS A 41 15.30 -2.80 -9.22
CA LYS A 41 16.01 -2.47 -10.47
C LYS A 41 15.24 -2.44 -11.81
N THR A 42 13.91 -2.32 -11.90
CA THR A 42 13.22 -2.42 -13.21
C THR A 42 12.96 -1.07 -13.89
N GLU A 43 13.52 -0.94 -15.11
CA GLU A 43 13.22 0.07 -16.12
C GLU A 43 11.71 0.21 -16.36
N LEU A 44 11.27 1.45 -16.58
CA LEU A 44 9.88 1.94 -16.52
C LEU A 44 8.91 1.43 -17.59
N LEU A 45 9.22 0.35 -18.31
CA LEU A 45 8.43 -0.13 -19.45
C LEU A 45 7.52 -1.32 -19.07
N GLY A 46 6.32 -1.02 -18.57
CA GLY A 46 5.20 -1.96 -18.63
C GLY A 46 3.88 -1.38 -18.13
N LEU A 47 2.80 -2.17 -18.23
CA LEU A 47 1.43 -1.68 -18.02
C LEU A 47 1.14 -1.38 -16.54
N LEU A 48 0.65 -0.18 -16.22
CA LEU A 48 0.13 0.22 -14.92
C LEU A 48 -1.39 0.03 -14.87
N HIS A 49 -1.86 -0.88 -14.01
CA HIS A 49 -3.30 -1.06 -13.75
C HIS A 49 -3.68 -0.49 -12.39
N CYS A 50 -4.50 0.58 -12.40
CA CYS A 50 -5.09 1.22 -11.24
C CYS A 50 -6.55 0.80 -11.06
N ASN A 51 -7.02 0.72 -9.81
CA ASN A 51 -8.40 0.32 -9.54
C ASN A 51 -8.97 1.06 -8.35
N GLU A 52 -10.13 1.69 -8.52
CA GLU A 52 -10.85 2.40 -7.47
C GLU A 52 -12.32 1.94 -7.45
N VAL A 53 -12.79 1.47 -6.30
CA VAL A 53 -14.14 0.88 -6.12
C VAL A 53 -15.22 1.93 -5.89
N ASP A 54 -14.85 3.15 -5.51
CA ASP A 54 -15.78 4.27 -5.36
C ASP A 54 -15.86 5.08 -6.66
N GLN A 55 -17.07 5.38 -7.13
CA GLN A 55 -17.25 6.02 -8.45
C GLN A 55 -16.67 7.44 -8.47
N HIS A 56 -16.89 8.24 -7.44
CA HIS A 56 -16.40 9.61 -7.40
C HIS A 56 -14.88 9.66 -7.35
N ARG A 57 -14.27 8.80 -6.53
CA ARG A 57 -12.81 8.68 -6.44
C ARG A 57 -12.20 8.11 -7.72
N HIS A 58 -12.92 7.24 -8.43
CA HIS A 58 -12.51 6.73 -9.74
C HIS A 58 -12.48 7.83 -10.80
N ASP A 59 -13.51 8.65 -10.90
CA ASP A 59 -13.54 9.76 -11.88
C ASP A 59 -12.44 10.77 -11.57
N TRP A 60 -12.16 10.96 -10.29
CA TRP A 60 -11.07 11.82 -9.84
C TRP A 60 -9.68 11.21 -10.10
N LEU A 61 -9.52 9.88 -9.99
CA LEU A 61 -8.32 9.14 -10.41
C LEU A 61 -7.98 9.39 -11.88
N LEU A 62 -8.99 9.30 -12.75
CA LEU A 62 -8.81 9.47 -14.19
C LEU A 62 -8.26 10.86 -14.51
N LYS A 63 -8.92 11.91 -14.00
CA LYS A 63 -8.47 13.30 -14.16
C LYS A 63 -7.04 13.51 -13.67
N THR A 64 -6.70 12.86 -12.56
CA THR A 64 -5.35 12.94 -11.99
C THR A 64 -4.34 12.28 -12.90
N LEU A 65 -4.58 11.04 -13.31
CA LEU A 65 -3.68 10.32 -14.21
C LEU A 65 -3.48 11.09 -15.52
N GLU A 66 -4.55 11.64 -16.11
CA GLU A 66 -4.49 12.47 -17.32
C GLU A 66 -3.63 13.74 -17.14
N SER A 67 -3.65 14.33 -15.94
CA SER A 67 -2.86 15.54 -15.66
C SER A 67 -1.37 15.29 -15.41
N TYR A 68 -0.99 14.07 -14.99
CA TYR A 68 0.39 13.74 -14.60
C TYR A 68 1.10 12.78 -15.56
N VAL A 69 0.37 11.98 -16.33
CA VAL A 69 0.96 11.02 -17.27
C VAL A 69 0.98 11.64 -18.67
N PRO A 70 2.16 11.75 -19.31
CA PRO A 70 2.28 12.27 -20.66
C PRO A 70 1.36 11.52 -21.64
N PRO A 71 0.72 12.21 -22.61
CA PRO A 71 -0.19 11.58 -23.58
C PRO A 71 0.41 10.37 -24.30
N ALA A 72 1.71 10.42 -24.61
CA ALA A 72 2.44 9.33 -25.26
C ALA A 72 2.48 8.04 -24.41
N GLN A 73 2.28 8.11 -23.10
CA GLN A 73 2.37 7.01 -22.14
C GLN A 73 1.00 6.53 -21.63
N LEU A 74 -0.11 7.20 -22.00
CA LEU A 74 -1.45 6.82 -21.55
C LEU A 74 -1.86 5.40 -21.96
N HIS A 75 -1.32 4.89 -23.07
CA HIS A 75 -1.55 3.51 -23.51
C HIS A 75 -0.99 2.45 -22.55
N LEU A 76 -0.09 2.84 -21.63
CA LEU A 76 0.44 1.99 -20.57
C LEU A 76 -0.47 1.97 -19.33
N LEU A 77 -1.54 2.78 -19.30
CA LEU A 77 -2.45 2.84 -18.17
C LEU A 77 -3.71 2.01 -18.43
N SER A 78 -4.17 1.32 -17.40
CA SER A 78 -5.52 0.74 -17.33
C SER A 78 -6.15 1.17 -16.01
N VAL A 79 -7.40 1.61 -16.05
CA VAL A 79 -8.15 1.99 -14.86
C VAL A 79 -9.44 1.18 -14.81
N THR A 80 -9.73 0.59 -13.65
CA THR A 80 -10.97 -0.17 -13.46
C THR A 80 -11.72 0.25 -12.20
N HIS A 81 -13.02 -0.05 -12.20
CA HIS A 81 -13.91 0.13 -11.05
C HIS A 81 -14.40 -1.22 -10.56
N LEU A 82 -13.55 -1.96 -9.84
CA LEU A 82 -13.84 -3.30 -9.36
C LEU A 82 -13.68 -3.41 -7.84
N ASP A 83 -14.46 -4.30 -7.23
CA ASP A 83 -14.21 -4.73 -5.86
C ASP A 83 -12.87 -5.47 -5.80
N ARG A 84 -11.90 -4.91 -5.08
CA ARG A 84 -10.57 -5.51 -4.90
C ARG A 84 -10.59 -6.97 -4.42
N ARG A 85 -11.65 -7.39 -3.74
CA ARG A 85 -11.81 -8.77 -3.23
C ARG A 85 -12.01 -9.78 -4.35
N SER A 86 -12.56 -9.38 -5.49
CA SER A 86 -12.82 -10.27 -6.63
C SER A 86 -11.66 -10.34 -7.63
N ILE A 87 -10.78 -9.34 -7.64
CA ILE A 87 -9.70 -9.24 -8.64
C ILE A 87 -8.79 -10.46 -8.63
N GLY A 88 -8.40 -10.96 -7.44
CA GLY A 88 -7.54 -12.14 -7.36
C GLY A 88 -8.19 -13.44 -7.83
N SER A 89 -9.52 -13.53 -7.83
CA SER A 89 -10.25 -14.65 -8.45
C SER A 89 -10.51 -14.44 -9.94
N MET A 90 -10.75 -13.21 -10.38
CA MET A 90 -11.01 -12.88 -11.79
C MET A 90 -9.75 -12.92 -12.64
N ARG A 91 -8.60 -12.54 -12.06
CA ARG A 91 -7.31 -12.40 -12.76
C ARG A 91 -6.19 -13.08 -11.97
N PRO A 92 -6.27 -14.39 -11.73
CA PRO A 92 -5.28 -15.11 -10.94
C PRO A 92 -3.92 -15.07 -11.65
N GLY A 93 -2.87 -14.69 -10.93
CA GLY A 93 -1.51 -14.64 -11.46
C GLY A 93 -1.27 -13.64 -12.61
N ALA A 94 -2.18 -12.70 -12.86
CA ALA A 94 -2.07 -11.73 -13.95
C ALA A 94 -1.02 -10.64 -13.73
N TYR A 95 -0.60 -10.42 -12.49
CA TYR A 95 0.28 -9.30 -12.13
C TYR A 95 1.65 -9.78 -11.66
N ASP A 96 2.70 -9.09 -12.12
CA ASP A 96 4.07 -9.28 -11.62
C ASP A 96 4.22 -8.74 -10.19
N LYS A 97 3.61 -7.57 -9.94
CA LYS A 97 3.68 -6.84 -8.68
C LYS A 97 2.33 -6.18 -8.41
N VAL A 98 1.93 -6.08 -7.14
CA VAL A 98 0.71 -5.38 -6.69
C VAL A 98 1.00 -4.55 -5.44
N LEU A 99 0.70 -3.25 -5.49
CA LEU A 99 0.58 -2.40 -4.29
C LEU A 99 -0.87 -2.42 -3.80
N VAL A 100 -1.05 -2.61 -2.50
CA VAL A 100 -2.34 -2.57 -1.80
C VAL A 100 -2.29 -1.46 -0.77
N ASP A 101 -2.88 -0.32 -1.11
CA ASP A 101 -3.10 0.75 -0.12
C ASP A 101 -4.39 0.49 0.66
N ALA A 102 -4.24 0.20 1.96
CA ALA A 102 -5.35 -0.24 2.79
C ALA A 102 -6.05 0.95 3.47
N PRO A 103 -7.40 0.95 3.49
CA PRO A 103 -8.18 1.95 4.21
C PRO A 103 -7.80 1.93 5.69
N CYS A 104 -7.42 3.10 6.21
CA CYS A 104 -6.93 3.23 7.57
C CYS A 104 -7.46 4.52 8.22
N SER A 105 -7.06 4.80 9.46
CA SER A 105 -7.57 5.95 10.23
C SER A 105 -6.96 7.29 9.84
N ASN A 106 -6.16 7.35 8.75
CA ASN A 106 -5.42 8.51 8.27
C ASN A 106 -4.81 9.31 9.43
N ASP A 107 -3.76 8.76 10.04
CA ASP A 107 -3.26 9.26 11.31
C ASP A 107 -2.47 10.58 11.18
N ARG A 108 -2.43 11.20 10.01
CA ARG A 108 -1.75 12.49 9.84
C ARG A 108 -2.60 13.66 10.34
N SER A 109 -3.89 13.69 9.98
CA SER A 109 -4.77 14.85 10.17
C SER A 109 -4.88 15.33 11.62
N TRP A 110 -4.90 14.41 12.58
CA TRP A 110 -5.01 14.73 14.01
C TRP A 110 -3.67 14.87 14.74
N LEU A 111 -2.55 14.34 14.21
CA LEU A 111 -1.22 14.59 14.81
C LEU A 111 -0.88 16.09 14.81
N TYR A 112 -1.49 16.81 13.88
CA TYR A 112 -1.37 18.26 13.74
C TYR A 112 -2.66 18.98 14.18
N THR A 113 -3.60 18.31 14.85
CA THR A 113 -4.73 18.99 15.51
C THR A 113 -4.23 19.66 16.78
N PRO A 114 -4.49 20.96 16.97
CA PRO A 114 -4.01 21.70 18.15
C PRO A 114 -4.69 21.24 19.46
N ASP A 115 -5.89 20.67 19.39
CA ASP A 115 -6.62 20.15 20.55
C ASP A 115 -6.24 18.71 20.90
N THR A 116 -5.48 18.56 22.00
CA THR A 116 -5.03 17.27 22.53
C THR A 116 -6.18 16.35 22.98
N ASN A 117 -7.34 16.88 23.37
CA ASN A 117 -8.50 16.08 23.80
C ASN A 117 -9.21 15.43 22.60
N GLN A 118 -9.34 16.17 21.50
CA GLN A 118 -9.82 15.61 20.23
C GLN A 118 -8.91 14.48 19.72
N GLY A 119 -7.59 14.68 19.81
CA GLY A 119 -6.61 13.63 19.49
C GLY A 119 -6.81 12.34 20.29
N LYS A 120 -7.04 12.45 21.61
CA LYS A 120 -7.30 11.30 22.50
C LYS A 120 -8.59 10.55 22.15
N ILE A 121 -9.67 11.26 21.80
CA ILE A 121 -10.95 10.65 21.42
C ILE A 121 -10.80 9.87 20.10
N ILE A 122 -10.09 10.45 19.12
CA ILE A 122 -9.83 9.82 17.82
C ILE A 122 -8.97 8.56 17.99
N LEU A 123 -7.91 8.63 18.81
CA LEU A 123 -7.08 7.47 19.17
C LEU A 123 -7.89 6.33 19.76
N ARG A 124 -8.88 6.62 20.62
CA ARG A 124 -9.79 5.61 21.18
C ARG A 124 -10.69 4.98 20.11
N LYS A 125 -11.19 5.77 19.15
CA LYS A 125 -12.02 5.27 18.03
C LYS A 125 -11.25 4.37 17.05
N ARG A 126 -9.91 4.45 17.00
CA ARG A 126 -9.06 3.58 16.15
C ARG A 126 -9.14 2.10 16.45
N LYS A 127 -9.51 1.72 17.67
CA LYS A 127 -9.52 0.33 18.14
C LYS A 127 -10.63 -0.53 17.48
N LYS A 128 -11.49 0.04 16.63
CA LYS A 128 -12.55 -0.73 15.94
C LYS A 128 -11.97 -1.68 14.87
N LYS A 129 -12.63 -2.84 14.77
CA LYS A 129 -12.17 -4.15 14.24
C LYS A 129 -11.35 -4.12 12.94
N VAL A 130 -10.19 -4.78 13.01
CA VAL A 130 -9.28 -5.12 11.90
C VAL A 130 -9.67 -6.43 11.19
N LEU A 131 -10.68 -7.15 11.70
CA LEU A 131 -10.91 -8.58 11.40
C LEU A 131 -10.97 -8.97 9.91
N GLN A 132 -11.31 -8.07 9.00
CA GLN A 132 -11.45 -8.39 7.58
C GLN A 132 -10.24 -8.04 6.72
N VAL A 133 -9.30 -7.22 7.21
CA VAL A 133 -8.19 -6.71 6.40
C VAL A 133 -7.25 -7.83 5.91
N PRO A 134 -6.82 -8.80 6.75
CA PRO A 134 -5.98 -9.90 6.28
C PRO A 134 -6.66 -10.71 5.17
N LYS A 135 -7.94 -11.06 5.32
CA LYS A 135 -8.68 -11.83 4.31
C LYS A 135 -8.74 -11.11 2.95
N GLN A 136 -8.96 -9.80 2.97
CA GLN A 136 -9.03 -8.99 1.75
C GLN A 136 -7.64 -8.87 1.09
N TYR A 137 -6.60 -8.70 1.90
CA TYR A 137 -5.22 -8.64 1.41
C TYR A 137 -4.76 -9.99 0.84
N TYR A 138 -5.15 -11.11 1.44
CA TYR A 138 -4.92 -12.43 0.87
C TYR A 138 -5.68 -12.65 -0.45
N ALA A 139 -6.92 -12.19 -0.55
CA ALA A 139 -7.69 -12.31 -1.78
C ALA A 139 -6.98 -11.65 -2.97
N ILE A 140 -6.48 -10.42 -2.79
CA ILE A 140 -5.75 -9.71 -3.85
C ILE A 140 -4.37 -10.32 -4.14
N SER A 141 -3.71 -10.94 -3.15
CA SER A 141 -2.42 -11.63 -3.38
C SER A 141 -2.51 -12.75 -4.44
N LYS A 142 -3.69 -13.33 -4.65
CA LYS A 142 -3.92 -14.36 -5.69
C LYS A 142 -3.82 -13.80 -7.11
N ALA A 143 -4.00 -12.49 -7.28
CA ALA A 143 -3.83 -11.82 -8.56
C ALA A 143 -2.35 -11.78 -8.98
N VAL A 144 -1.43 -11.94 -8.02
CA VAL A 144 0.00 -11.90 -8.27
C VAL A 144 0.51 -13.28 -8.66
N ARG A 145 1.32 -13.35 -9.71
CA ARG A 145 1.93 -14.61 -10.13
C ARG A 145 2.85 -15.16 -9.04
N PRO A 146 3.07 -16.48 -8.97
CA PRO A 146 4.15 -17.03 -8.15
C PRO A 146 5.51 -16.38 -8.48
N GLY A 147 6.29 -16.08 -7.44
CA GLY A 147 7.51 -15.28 -7.49
C GLY A 147 7.27 -13.76 -7.52
N GLY A 148 6.05 -13.31 -7.78
CA GLY A 148 5.70 -11.89 -7.80
C GLY A 148 5.56 -11.29 -6.40
N VAL A 149 5.48 -9.96 -6.34
CA VAL A 149 5.54 -9.18 -5.09
C VAL A 149 4.20 -8.52 -4.79
N VAL A 150 3.78 -8.60 -3.52
CA VAL A 150 2.67 -7.84 -2.98
C VAL A 150 3.20 -6.86 -1.95
N VAL A 151 2.94 -5.57 -2.14
CA VAL A 151 3.30 -4.51 -1.20
C VAL A 151 2.03 -4.11 -0.45
N TYR A 152 2.05 -4.19 0.87
CA TYR A 152 1.00 -3.68 1.74
C TYR A 152 1.39 -2.32 2.27
N SER A 153 0.51 -1.32 2.15
CA SER A 153 0.75 0.01 2.72
C SER A 153 -0.43 0.55 3.52
N THR A 154 -0.12 1.42 4.49
CA THR A 154 -1.12 2.21 5.22
C THR A 154 -0.56 3.60 5.58
N ARG A 155 -1.47 4.50 5.98
CA ARG A 155 -1.15 5.80 6.60
C ARG A 155 -1.50 5.87 8.10
N THR A 156 -1.22 4.81 8.84
CA THR A 156 -1.51 4.78 10.28
C THR A 156 -0.29 4.31 11.06
N MET A 157 -0.16 4.77 12.30
CA MET A 157 0.79 4.23 13.27
C MET A 157 0.18 3.08 14.08
N SER A 158 -1.05 2.67 13.79
CA SER A 158 -1.74 1.60 14.51
C SER A 158 -1.12 0.24 14.20
N ARG A 159 -0.44 -0.36 15.19
CA ARG A 159 0.07 -1.73 15.09
C ARG A 159 -0.99 -2.73 14.63
N ALA A 160 -2.21 -2.58 15.14
CA ALA A 160 -3.33 -3.46 14.79
C ALA A 160 -3.64 -3.43 13.30
N LYS A 161 -3.49 -2.27 12.63
CA LYS A 161 -3.72 -2.12 11.18
C LYS A 161 -2.46 -2.39 10.34
N ASN A 162 -1.30 -2.52 10.96
CA ASN A 162 -0.01 -2.66 10.31
C ASN A 162 0.55 -4.06 10.56
N GLN A 163 1.44 -4.21 11.54
CA GLN A 163 2.14 -5.45 11.85
C GLN A 163 1.15 -6.60 12.09
N SER A 164 0.07 -6.38 12.84
CA SER A 164 -0.88 -7.46 13.13
C SER A 164 -1.62 -7.97 11.89
N VAL A 165 -1.78 -7.15 10.85
CA VAL A 165 -2.35 -7.60 9.57
C VAL A 165 -1.36 -8.51 8.84
N VAL A 166 -0.08 -8.13 8.79
CA VAL A 166 0.98 -8.89 8.12
C VAL A 166 1.29 -10.18 8.89
N GLU A 167 1.41 -10.11 10.21
CA GLU A 167 1.57 -11.27 11.11
C GLU A 167 0.42 -12.27 10.89
N ALA A 168 -0.83 -11.81 10.86
CA ALA A 168 -1.98 -12.66 10.59
C ALA A 168 -1.96 -13.26 9.17
N MET A 169 -1.48 -12.52 8.18
CA MET A 169 -1.31 -13.03 6.82
C MET A 169 -0.35 -14.21 6.77
N LEU A 170 0.83 -14.03 7.37
CA LEU A 170 1.89 -15.04 7.42
C LEU A 170 1.48 -16.27 8.24
N ALA A 171 0.70 -16.07 9.32
CA ALA A 171 0.26 -17.15 10.19
C ALA A 171 -0.89 -18.00 9.61
N PHE A 172 -1.89 -17.36 9.01
CA PHE A 172 -3.14 -18.04 8.62
C PHE A 172 -3.26 -18.37 7.14
N TYR A 173 -2.42 -17.79 6.26
CA TYR A 173 -2.56 -17.97 4.83
C TYR A 173 -1.31 -18.56 4.19
N GLN A 174 -1.51 -19.60 3.38
CA GLN A 174 -0.45 -20.29 2.66
C GLN A 174 -0.12 -19.60 1.33
N GLY A 175 1.11 -19.80 0.85
CA GLY A 175 1.53 -19.28 -0.45
C GLY A 175 1.97 -17.82 -0.42
N VAL A 176 2.28 -17.27 0.76
CA VAL A 176 2.90 -15.95 0.91
C VAL A 176 4.05 -16.06 1.90
N GLU A 177 5.14 -15.36 1.64
CA GLU A 177 6.28 -15.25 2.55
C GLU A 177 6.66 -13.78 2.73
N LEU A 178 7.28 -13.45 3.87
CA LEU A 178 7.82 -12.12 4.10
C LEU A 178 9.04 -11.93 3.19
N LEU A 179 9.06 -10.81 2.46
CA LEU A 179 10.25 -10.40 1.72
C LEU A 179 10.92 -9.29 2.50
N GLU A 180 12.10 -9.59 3.07
CA GLU A 180 12.87 -8.59 3.81
C GLU A 180 13.23 -7.42 2.91
N MET A 181 13.27 -6.24 3.54
CA MET A 181 13.72 -5.03 2.89
C MET A 181 15.20 -4.90 3.07
N GLU A 182 15.92 -4.63 1.99
CA GLU A 182 17.37 -4.52 2.06
C GLU A 182 17.77 -3.34 2.94
N GLN A 183 18.62 -3.59 3.94
CA GLN A 183 19.02 -2.58 4.91
C GLN A 183 19.64 -1.35 4.24
N HIS A 184 20.43 -1.55 3.18
CA HIS A 184 21.04 -0.48 2.42
C HIS A 184 20.00 0.49 1.82
N LEU A 185 18.82 0.00 1.43
CA LEU A 185 17.72 0.84 0.95
C LEU A 185 17.17 1.68 2.10
N ILE A 186 16.94 1.09 3.27
CA ILE A 186 16.47 1.81 4.45
C ILE A 186 17.47 2.90 4.85
N ASP A 187 18.76 2.56 4.84
CA ASP A 187 19.84 3.50 5.17
C ASP A 187 19.87 4.66 4.18
N SER A 188 19.78 4.39 2.87
CA SER A 188 19.72 5.45 1.83
C SER A 188 18.51 6.38 1.97
N LEU A 189 17.43 5.89 2.57
CA LEU A 189 16.20 6.64 2.81
C LEU A 189 16.20 7.38 4.14
N SER A 190 17.13 7.08 5.04
CA SER A 190 17.14 7.61 6.40
C SER A 190 17.51 9.10 6.47
N ASP A 191 18.15 9.64 5.44
CA ASP A 191 18.38 11.09 5.28
C ASP A 191 17.08 11.88 5.06
N HIS A 192 16.04 11.22 4.57
CA HIS A 192 14.75 11.84 4.23
C HIS A 192 13.61 11.39 5.14
N PHE A 193 13.70 10.19 5.70
CA PHE A 193 12.63 9.57 6.47
C PHE A 193 13.12 9.13 7.85
N CYS A 194 12.31 9.38 8.87
CA CYS A 194 12.51 8.81 10.19
C CYS A 194 11.76 7.48 10.29
N PHE A 195 12.49 6.38 10.43
CA PHE A 195 11.91 5.05 10.58
C PHE A 195 11.74 4.67 12.06
N ALA A 196 10.63 4.02 12.38
CA ALA A 196 10.45 3.36 13.66
C ALA A 196 11.18 2.02 13.65
N HIS A 197 11.95 1.73 14.70
CA HIS A 197 12.57 0.43 14.88
C HIS A 197 11.63 -0.52 15.64
N PHE A 198 11.30 -1.67 15.04
CA PHE A 198 10.51 -2.73 15.67
C PHE A 198 11.25 -4.07 15.58
N HIS A 199 11.03 -4.94 16.56
CA HIS A 199 11.52 -6.31 16.52
C HIS A 199 10.43 -7.30 16.98
N PRO A 200 10.10 -8.35 16.20
CA PRO A 200 10.56 -8.60 14.82
C PRO A 200 9.94 -7.61 13.82
N SER A 201 10.69 -7.23 12.79
CA SER A 201 10.22 -6.30 11.76
C SER A 201 9.51 -7.06 10.64
N VAL A 202 8.19 -6.96 10.59
CA VAL A 202 7.36 -7.45 9.47
C VAL A 202 7.02 -6.33 8.49
N GLY A 203 7.75 -5.21 8.54
CA GLY A 203 7.55 -4.02 7.72
C GLY A 203 8.14 -2.76 8.35
N GLN A 204 8.25 -1.69 7.58
CA GLN A 204 8.83 -0.42 8.00
C GLN A 204 7.75 0.63 8.23
N LEU A 205 7.86 1.40 9.33
CA LEU A 205 7.00 2.55 9.60
C LEU A 205 7.83 3.82 9.53
N VAL A 206 7.46 4.72 8.63
CA VAL A 206 7.91 6.11 8.64
C VAL A 206 7.09 6.88 9.66
N ILE A 207 7.78 7.49 10.63
CA ILE A 207 7.21 8.35 11.65
C ILE A 207 7.10 9.78 11.09
N PRO A 208 5.95 10.44 11.27
CA PRO A 208 5.77 11.83 10.87
C PRO A 208 6.62 12.76 11.72
N GLN A 209 7.21 13.77 11.08
CA GLN A 209 8.03 14.79 11.74
C GLN A 209 7.39 16.18 11.57
N LYS A 210 7.65 17.08 12.52
CA LYS A 210 7.19 18.47 12.43
C LYS A 210 7.84 19.15 11.22
N GLY A 211 7.05 19.89 10.45
CA GLY A 211 7.53 20.58 9.24
C GLY A 211 7.71 19.70 8.01
N LYS A 212 7.52 18.37 8.11
CA LYS A 212 7.51 17.47 6.95
C LYS A 212 6.08 17.23 6.46
N THR A 213 5.91 17.08 5.15
CA THR A 213 4.60 16.88 4.50
C THR A 213 4.18 15.39 4.43
N TRP A 214 5.04 14.48 4.89
CA TRP A 214 4.84 13.03 4.82
C TRP A 214 4.74 12.32 6.17
N GLY A 215 4.21 11.10 6.13
CA GLY A 215 4.00 10.23 7.30
C GLY A 215 2.70 10.51 8.06
N PRO A 216 2.24 9.57 8.90
CA PRO A 216 2.82 8.25 9.08
C PRO A 216 2.59 7.35 7.86
N MET A 217 3.53 6.45 7.60
CA MET A 217 3.40 5.47 6.52
C MET A 217 4.00 4.14 6.92
N TYR A 218 3.22 3.09 6.81
CA TYR A 218 3.68 1.72 7.00
C TYR A 218 3.77 1.01 5.67
N VAL A 219 4.82 0.21 5.47
CA VAL A 219 4.94 -0.63 4.29
C VAL A 219 5.53 -2.01 4.63
N SER A 220 4.98 -3.06 4.02
CA SER A 220 5.46 -4.44 4.12
C SER A 220 5.49 -5.08 2.73
N ARG A 221 6.53 -5.88 2.44
CA ARG A 221 6.66 -6.62 1.18
C ARG A 221 6.44 -8.11 1.45
N LEU A 222 5.58 -8.73 0.66
CA LEU A 222 5.35 -10.18 0.66
C LEU A 222 5.64 -10.73 -0.72
N ARG A 223 6.29 -11.90 -0.80
CA ARG A 223 6.41 -12.65 -2.06
C ARG A 223 5.32 -13.70 -2.14
N ARG A 224 4.67 -13.81 -3.31
CA ARG A 224 3.76 -14.92 -3.60
C ARG A 224 4.60 -16.16 -3.93
N ILE A 225 4.40 -17.25 -3.21
CA ILE A 225 5.06 -18.53 -3.51
C ILE A 225 4.07 -19.53 -4.10
N TYR A 226 4.56 -20.50 -4.87
CA TYR A 226 3.75 -21.62 -5.30
C TYR A 226 3.21 -22.35 -4.06
N LYS A 227 1.96 -22.83 -4.13
CA LYS A 227 1.54 -23.89 -3.22
C LYS A 227 2.43 -25.10 -3.52
N GLN A 228 3.44 -25.36 -2.70
CA GLN A 228 3.88 -26.74 -2.55
C GLN A 228 2.66 -27.48 -2.01
N PHE A 229 2.16 -28.45 -2.77
CA PHE A 229 1.36 -29.50 -2.17
C PHE A 229 2.25 -30.08 -1.08
N LYS A 230 1.96 -29.76 0.18
CA LYS A 230 2.48 -30.55 1.28
C LYS A 230 1.83 -31.91 1.07
N ASN A 231 2.59 -32.83 0.48
CA ASN A 231 2.17 -34.20 0.29
C ASN A 231 1.59 -34.69 1.62
N MET A 232 0.32 -35.10 1.60
CA MET A 232 -0.22 -36.04 2.58
C MET A 232 0.46 -37.39 2.34
N VAL A 233 1.73 -37.48 2.71
CA VAL A 233 2.35 -38.75 3.06
C VAL A 233 2.56 -38.65 4.57
N GLU A 234 2.02 -39.64 5.28
CA GLU A 234 1.85 -39.75 6.74
C GLU A 234 0.52 -39.22 7.32
N ARG A 235 -0.55 -39.99 7.10
CA ARG A 235 -1.16 -40.83 8.14
C ARG A 235 -2.18 -41.80 7.55
#